data_AF-A0A2E3PJP2-F1
#
_entry.id   AF-A0A2E3PJP2-F1
#
_cell.length_a   1.000
_cell.length_b   1.000
_cell.length_c   1.000
_cell.angle_alpha   90.00
_cell.angle_beta   90.00
_cell.angle_gamma   90.00
#
_symmetry.space_group_name_H-M   'P 1'
#
loop_
_entity.id
_entity.type
_entity.pdbx_description
1 polymer ?
#
loop_
_entity_poly.entity_id
_entity_poly.type
_entity_poly.pdbx_seq_one_letter_code
_entity_poly.pdbx_strand_id
1 'polypeptide(L)'
;MSGPVETARAAWGDAMPGWIERLAIECETTSQNRVANRMNRSASLVSAVLRNKYRGDMAAVEEIVRGTFERATVTCPARGTIAWSHCREWQQMARVYSNVNSERQRMYRACNGCPRNRKDQAT
;
A
#
# COMPACT_ATOMS: atom_id res chain seq x y z
N MET A 1 0.67 -8.29 -26.75
CA MET A 1 1.38 -7.58 -25.66
C MET A 1 1.14 -8.38 -24.41
N SER A 2 2.18 -8.99 -23.83
CA SER A 2 2.01 -9.83 -22.65
C SER A 2 1.61 -8.97 -21.45
N GLY A 3 0.54 -9.36 -20.77
CA GLY A 3 0.00 -8.65 -19.61
C GLY A 3 0.97 -8.66 -18.41
N PRO A 4 0.71 -7.83 -17.38
CA PRO A 4 1.48 -7.84 -16.13
C PRO A 4 1.49 -9.22 -15.45
N VAL A 5 0.38 -9.95 -15.52
CA VAL A 5 0.24 -11.31 -14.95
C VAL A 5 1.09 -12.32 -15.72
N GLU A 6 1.07 -12.28 -17.05
CA GLU A 6 1.93 -13.14 -17.88
C GLU A 6 3.41 -12.85 -17.66
N THR A 7 3.77 -11.57 -17.52
CA THR A 7 5.15 -11.17 -17.21
C THR A 7 5.60 -11.72 -15.86
N ALA A 8 4.73 -11.65 -14.84
CA ALA A 8 5.02 -12.19 -13.52
C ALA A 8 5.17 -13.71 -13.55
N ARG A 9 4.25 -14.42 -14.22
CA ARG A 9 4.33 -15.88 -14.37
C ARG A 9 5.57 -16.32 -15.13
N ALA A 10 5.96 -15.61 -16.19
CA ALA A 10 7.17 -15.91 -16.95
C ALA A 10 8.46 -15.69 -16.14
N ALA A 11 8.46 -14.74 -15.20
CA ALA A 11 9.64 -14.41 -14.39
C ALA A 11 9.76 -15.23 -13.10
N TRP A 12 8.63 -15.57 -12.48
CA TRP A 12 8.58 -16.26 -11.19
C TRP A 12 8.31 -17.76 -11.32
N GLY A 13 7.65 -18.20 -12.39
CA GLY A 13 7.27 -19.60 -12.59
C GLY A 13 6.45 -20.16 -11.42
N ASP A 14 6.74 -21.40 -11.05
CA ASP A 14 6.05 -22.10 -9.95
C ASP A 14 6.37 -21.54 -8.55
N ALA A 15 7.41 -20.70 -8.43
CA ALA A 15 7.81 -20.08 -7.17
C ALA A 15 7.14 -18.71 -6.92
N MET A 16 6.09 -18.36 -7.68
CA MET A 16 5.41 -17.07 -7.58
C MET A 16 4.66 -16.92 -6.24
N PRO A 17 5.02 -15.93 -5.40
CA PRO A 17 4.27 -15.64 -4.18
C PRO A 17 2.88 -15.09 -4.50
N GLY A 18 1.87 -15.46 -3.70
CA GLY A 18 0.48 -15.02 -3.92
C GLY A 18 0.29 -13.49 -3.89
N TRP A 19 1.11 -12.76 -3.14
CA TRP A 19 1.06 -11.29 -3.13
C TRP A 19 1.60 -10.67 -4.44
N ILE A 20 2.51 -11.35 -5.15
CA ILE A 20 3.00 -10.92 -6.47
C ILE A 20 1.93 -11.15 -7.54
N GLU A 21 1.24 -12.30 -7.50
CA GLU A 21 0.09 -12.53 -8.37
C GLU A 21 -0.98 -11.46 -8.15
N ARG A 22 -1.28 -11.14 -6.88
CA ARG A 22 -2.23 -10.07 -6.56
C ARG A 22 -1.78 -8.72 -7.11
N LEU A 23 -0.50 -8.36 -6.93
CA LEU A 23 0.07 -7.13 -7.49
C LEU A 23 -0.07 -7.08 -9.02
N ALA A 24 0.15 -8.21 -9.69
CA ALA A 24 0.05 -8.31 -11.15
C ALA A 24 -1.40 -8.13 -11.63
N ILE A 25 -2.37 -8.74 -10.95
CA ILE A 25 -3.81 -8.60 -11.23
C ILE A 25 -4.26 -7.14 -11.04
N GLU A 26 -3.82 -6.47 -9.98
CA GLU A 26 -4.15 -5.06 -9.73
C GLU A 26 -3.55 -4.14 -10.80
N CYS A 27 -2.34 -4.46 -11.27
CA CYS A 27 -1.69 -3.76 -12.39
C CYS A 27 -2.45 -3.95 -13.71
N GLU A 28 -3.01 -5.13 -13.94
CA GLU A 28 -3.78 -5.47 -15.14
C GLU A 28 -5.17 -4.83 -15.12
N THR A 29 -5.81 -4.77 -13.95
CA THR A 29 -7.13 -4.14 -13.76
C THR A 29 -7.08 -2.62 -13.89
N THR A 30 -5.95 -2.00 -13.53
CA THR A 30 -5.79 -0.54 -13.55
C THR A 30 -4.62 -0.12 -14.45
N SER A 31 -3.46 0.15 -13.86
CA SER A 31 -2.18 0.33 -14.55
C SER A 31 -1.04 0.31 -13.52
N GLN A 32 0.17 -0.06 -13.96
CA GLN A 32 1.36 -0.06 -13.09
C GLN A 32 1.61 1.30 -12.42
N ASN A 33 1.40 2.41 -13.12
CA ASN A 33 1.54 3.76 -12.57
C ASN A 33 0.53 4.03 -11.45
N ARG A 34 -0.74 3.62 -11.62
CA ARG A 34 -1.77 3.82 -10.59
C ARG A 34 -1.51 2.96 -9.36
N VAL A 35 -1.10 1.70 -9.56
CA VAL A 35 -0.71 0.79 -8.48
C VAL A 35 0.47 1.34 -7.71
N ALA A 36 1.53 1.77 -8.40
CA ALA A 36 2.71 2.35 -7.78
C ALA A 36 2.38 3.61 -6.96
N ASN A 37 1.53 4.50 -7.50
CA ASN A 37 1.04 5.66 -6.77
C ASN A 37 0.25 5.28 -5.50
N ARG A 38 -0.62 4.27 -5.56
CA ARG A 38 -1.34 3.75 -4.37
C ARG A 38 -0.40 3.19 -3.31
N MET A 39 0.68 2.54 -3.75
CA MET A 39 1.74 2.04 -2.86
C MET A 39 2.67 3.13 -2.35
N ASN A 40 2.60 4.36 -2.89
CA ASN A 40 3.60 5.43 -2.69
C ASN A 40 5.02 4.96 -3.05
N ARG A 41 5.14 4.33 -4.22
CA ARG A 41 6.38 3.79 -4.79
C ARG A 41 6.48 4.13 -6.27
N SER A 42 7.64 3.92 -6.87
CA SER A 42 7.84 4.16 -8.30
C SER A 42 7.29 3.00 -9.14
N ALA A 43 6.81 3.31 -10.35
CA ALA A 43 6.39 2.29 -11.31
C ALA A 43 7.54 1.38 -11.74
N SER A 44 8.77 1.90 -11.75
CA SER A 44 9.98 1.12 -11.99
C SER A 44 10.20 0.04 -10.94
N LEU A 45 9.91 0.32 -9.66
CA LEU A 45 9.98 -0.67 -8.59
C LEU A 45 8.96 -1.78 -8.81
N VAL A 46 7.70 -1.43 -9.10
CA VAL A 46 6.63 -2.40 -9.38
C VAL A 46 7.01 -3.31 -10.56
N SER A 47 7.51 -2.73 -11.65
CA SER A 47 7.96 -3.49 -12.82
C SER A 47 9.15 -4.42 -12.51
N ALA A 48 10.12 -3.96 -11.72
CA ALA A 48 11.26 -4.77 -11.31
C ALA A 48 10.85 -5.95 -10.42
N VAL A 49 9.88 -5.76 -9.52
CA VAL A 49 9.31 -6.80 -8.66
C VAL A 49 8.55 -7.84 -9.48
N LEU A 50 7.68 -7.40 -10.40
CA LEU A 50 6.95 -8.31 -11.29
C LEU A 50 7.89 -9.16 -12.15
N ARG A 51 9.02 -8.61 -12.58
CA ARG A 51 10.03 -9.32 -13.38
C ARG A 51 11.03 -10.13 -12.56
N ASN A 52 10.86 -10.24 -11.24
CA ASN A 52 11.80 -10.91 -10.33
C ASN A 52 13.25 -10.36 -10.44
N LYS A 53 13.40 -9.06 -10.70
CA LYS A 53 14.70 -8.39 -10.83
C LYS A 53 15.02 -7.46 -9.66
N TYR A 54 14.06 -7.23 -8.76
CA TYR A 54 14.28 -6.39 -7.60
C TYR A 54 15.09 -7.15 -6.55
N ARG A 55 16.28 -6.63 -6.22
CA ARG A 55 17.20 -7.19 -5.21
C ARG A 55 17.18 -6.43 -3.88
N GLY A 56 16.25 -5.50 -3.71
CA GLY A 56 16.07 -4.77 -2.46
C GLY A 56 15.28 -5.59 -1.45
N ASP A 57 14.71 -4.88 -0.48
CA ASP A 57 13.89 -5.48 0.58
C ASP A 57 12.52 -5.92 0.04
N MET A 58 12.43 -7.20 -0.32
CA MET A 58 11.18 -7.81 -0.79
C MET A 58 10.13 -7.94 0.32
N ALA A 59 10.54 -8.06 1.58
CA ALA A 59 9.61 -8.15 2.71
C ALA A 59 8.90 -6.81 2.94
N ALA A 60 9.62 -5.69 2.83
CA ALA A 60 9.02 -4.36 2.88
C ALA A 60 8.04 -4.13 1.71
N VAL A 61 8.36 -4.62 0.51
CA VAL A 61 7.44 -4.55 -0.64
C VAL A 61 6.20 -5.39 -0.38
N GLU A 62 6.36 -6.61 0.10
CA GLU A 62 5.25 -7.49 0.46
C GLU A 62 4.33 -6.83 1.49
N GLU A 63 4.86 -6.26 2.57
CA GLU A 63 4.06 -5.56 3.58
C GLU A 63 3.24 -4.41 2.96
N ILE A 64 3.83 -3.64 2.05
CA ILE A 64 3.13 -2.56 1.37
C ILE A 64 2.03 -3.10 0.44
N VAL A 65 2.32 -4.15 -0.35
CA VAL A 65 1.34 -4.76 -1.26
C VAL A 65 0.17 -5.32 -0.46
N ARG A 66 0.45 -6.09 0.59
CA ARG A 66 -0.57 -6.65 1.48
C ARG A 66 -1.36 -5.55 2.17
N GLY A 67 -0.71 -4.52 2.68
CA GLY A 67 -1.42 -3.36 3.26
C GLY A 67 -2.32 -2.66 2.24
N THR A 68 -1.86 -2.50 1.01
CA THR A 68 -2.54 -1.70 -0.03
C THR A 68 -3.68 -2.45 -0.72
N PHE A 69 -3.51 -3.75 -1.00
CA PHE A 69 -4.42 -4.51 -1.88
C PHE A 69 -5.06 -5.72 -1.22
N GLU A 70 -4.40 -6.34 -0.25
CA GLU A 70 -5.09 -7.30 0.59
C GLU A 70 -5.90 -6.49 1.61
N ARG A 71 -7.13 -6.95 1.91
CA ARG A 71 -8.03 -6.29 2.87
C ARG A 71 -7.47 -6.44 4.30
N ALA A 72 -6.27 -5.93 4.55
CA ALA A 72 -5.70 -5.86 5.88
C ALA A 72 -6.62 -4.96 6.69
N THR A 73 -7.46 -5.54 7.52
CA THR A 73 -8.16 -4.78 8.54
C THR A 73 -7.15 -4.47 9.64
N VAL A 74 -7.11 -3.22 10.08
CA VAL A 74 -6.26 -2.77 11.17
C VAL A 74 -7.12 -2.38 12.35
N THR A 75 -6.63 -2.67 13.55
CA THR A 75 -7.27 -2.22 14.79
C THR A 75 -6.86 -0.78 15.05
N CYS A 76 -7.75 0.15 14.73
CA CYS A 76 -7.59 1.56 15.04
C CYS A 76 -8.03 1.84 16.48
N PRO A 77 -7.20 2.49 17.32
CA PRO A 77 -7.58 2.80 18.70
C PRO A 77 -8.79 3.75 18.81
N ALA A 78 -9.11 4.52 17.76
CA ALA A 78 -10.24 5.45 17.76
C ALA A 78 -11.49 4.93 17.05
N ARG A 79 -11.37 3.97 16.11
CA ARG A 79 -12.47 3.47 15.28
C ARG A 79 -12.71 1.96 15.36
N GLY A 80 -11.90 1.23 16.11
CA GLY A 80 -11.93 -0.24 16.13
C GLY A 80 -11.35 -0.84 14.84
N THR A 81 -11.86 -1.99 14.42
CA THR A 81 -11.39 -2.67 13.21
C THR A 81 -11.84 -1.93 11.95
N ILE A 82 -10.90 -1.36 11.21
CA ILE A 82 -11.15 -0.63 9.96
C ILE A 82 -10.28 -1.18 8.83
N ALA A 83 -10.68 -0.98 7.58
CA ALA A 83 -9.81 -1.29 6.45
C ALA A 83 -8.53 -0.44 6.50
N TRP A 84 -7.38 -1.03 6.11
CA TRP A 84 -6.10 -0.33 6.07
C TRP A 84 -6.13 0.89 5.16
N SER A 85 -6.83 0.81 4.02
CA SER A 85 -7.03 1.96 3.12
C SER A 85 -7.63 3.14 3.86
N HIS A 86 -8.70 2.91 4.64
CA HIS A 86 -9.36 3.93 5.43
C HIS A 86 -8.46 4.45 6.55
N CYS A 87 -7.67 3.58 7.19
CA CYS A 87 -6.65 4.01 8.17
C CYS A 87 -5.62 4.96 7.53
N ARG A 88 -5.15 4.66 6.33
CA ARG A 88 -4.15 5.45 5.61
C ARG A 88 -4.72 6.80 5.13
N GLU A 89 -5.95 6.83 4.66
CA GLU A 89 -6.67 8.07 4.35
C GLU A 89 -6.73 8.99 5.58
N TRP A 90 -7.12 8.46 6.74
CA TRP A 90 -7.13 9.22 7.99
C TRP A 90 -5.75 9.69 8.42
N GLN A 91 -4.71 8.86 8.28
CA GLN A 91 -3.32 9.25 8.55
C GLN A 91 -2.85 10.39 7.65
N GLN A 92 -3.16 10.33 6.35
CA GLN A 92 -2.81 11.40 5.40
C GLN A 92 -3.57 12.69 5.71
N MET A 93 -4.87 12.56 6.00
CA MET A 93 -5.73 13.66 6.44
C MET A 93 -5.25 14.31 7.73
N ALA A 94 -4.68 13.53 8.66
CA ALA A 94 -4.15 14.00 9.94
C ALA A 94 -2.81 14.74 9.83
N ARG A 95 -2.19 14.84 8.65
CA ARG A 95 -0.99 15.65 8.43
C ARG A 95 -1.27 17.15 8.57
N VAL A 96 -2.48 17.59 8.20
CA VAL A 96 -2.91 18.98 8.28
C VAL A 96 -4.08 19.07 9.25
N TYR A 97 -3.95 19.94 10.25
CA TYR A 97 -5.06 20.20 11.16
C TYR A 97 -6.21 20.86 10.41
N SER A 98 -7.43 20.39 10.64
CA SER A 98 -8.63 20.92 9.99
C SER A 98 -9.78 20.94 11.01
N ASN A 99 -10.42 22.09 11.17
CA ASN A 99 -11.53 22.30 12.09
C ASN A 99 -12.92 22.16 11.44
N VAL A 100 -12.98 21.79 10.16
CA VAL A 100 -14.23 21.73 9.36
C VAL A 100 -15.25 20.71 9.87
N ASN A 101 -14.81 19.68 10.61
CA ASN A 101 -15.67 18.64 11.16
C ASN A 101 -15.09 18.14 12.49
N SER A 102 -15.94 17.90 13.48
CA SER A 102 -15.58 17.30 14.77
C SER A 102 -14.90 15.93 14.62
N GLU A 103 -15.28 15.13 13.61
CA GLU A 103 -14.63 13.86 13.28
C GLU A 103 -13.18 14.08 12.84
N ARG A 104 -12.91 15.09 12.02
CA ARG A 104 -11.55 15.45 11.58
C ARG A 104 -10.68 15.88 12.75
N GLN A 105 -11.22 16.66 13.68
CA GLN A 105 -10.50 17.06 14.90
C GLN A 105 -10.17 15.85 15.79
N ARG A 106 -11.13 14.93 15.99
CA ARG A 106 -10.94 13.71 16.78
C ARG A 106 -9.89 12.80 16.15
N MET A 107 -9.99 12.56 14.84
CA MET A 107 -9.06 11.71 14.11
C MET A 107 -7.66 12.32 14.01
N TYR A 108 -7.53 13.65 13.91
CA TYR A 108 -6.23 14.32 13.95
C TYR A 108 -5.49 13.99 15.25
N ARG A 109 -6.14 14.10 16.42
CA ARG A 109 -5.53 13.75 17.72
C ARG A 109 -5.21 12.27 17.81
N ALA A 110 -6.15 11.41 17.43
CA ALA A 110 -5.98 9.95 17.49
C ALA A 110 -4.85 9.44 16.59
N CYS A 111 -4.80 9.90 15.33
CA CYS A 111 -3.73 9.55 14.41
C CYS A 111 -2.39 10.09 14.90
N ASN A 112 -2.31 11.32 15.43
CA ASN A 112 -1.04 11.87 15.94
C ASN A 112 -0.48 11.12 17.16
N GLY A 113 -1.33 10.46 17.96
CA GLY A 113 -0.90 9.57 19.05
C GLY A 113 -0.76 8.09 18.65
N CYS A 114 -1.00 7.74 17.38
CA CYS A 114 -1.02 6.36 16.94
C CYS A 114 0.41 5.84 16.67
N PRO A 115 0.83 4.71 17.25
CA PRO A 115 2.16 4.13 17.00
C PRO A 115 2.38 3.73 15.53
N ARG A 116 1.29 3.49 14.79
CA ARG A 116 1.31 3.17 13.35
C ARG A 116 1.47 4.41 12.48
N ASN A 117 1.15 5.59 13.00
CA ASN A 117 1.29 6.85 12.29
C ASN A 117 2.66 7.48 12.61
N ARG A 118 3.75 6.79 12.24
CA ARG A 118 5.09 7.35 12.36
C ARG A 118 5.21 8.54 11.41
N LYS A 119 5.59 9.70 11.96
CA LYS A 119 5.71 10.97 11.22
C LYS A 119 7.00 11.09 10.37
N ASP A 120 7.86 10.07 10.39
CA ASP A 120 9.14 10.02 9.70
C ASP A 120 9.03 9.07 8.48
N GLN A 121 9.44 9.38 7.25
CA GLN A 121 10.44 10.34 6.77
C GLN A 121 9.99 10.94 5.43
N ALA A 122 9.89 12.26 5.37
CA ALA A 122 10.04 13.02 4.12
C ALA A 122 11.30 13.86 4.31
N THR A 123 12.44 13.28 3.95
CA THR A 123 13.63 14.04 3.54
C THR A 123 13.57 14.15 2.03
#